data_AF-A0A7S1WDW3-F1
#
_entry.id   AF-A0A7S1WDW3-F1
#
_cell.length_a   1.000
_cell.length_b   1.000
_cell.length_c   1.000
_cell.angle_alpha   90.00
_cell.angle_beta   90.00
_cell.angle_gamma   90.00
#
_symmetry.space_group_name_H-M   'P 1'
#
loop_
_entity.id
_entity.type
_entity.pdbx_description
1 polymer ?
#
loop_
_entity_poly.entity_id
_entity_poly.type
_entity_poly.pdbx_seq_one_letter_code
_entity_poly.pdbx_strand_id
1 'polypeptide(L)'
;SSGRLKAVVGRFLGCSEPSLSFTCRMGTKRKQNKAAAAAGEPAQKEAKSEEPTKQKKDEAEPQEEPAAATEAAEEEVQEKEQDDKKDTRLSIKEPICFHNFETTLNVVPVNGGNVLMALSDGGMQFLIAGARASVGVKSGRYFYEVRVVEAITPSEGRSTGKGRVPMPRQLVRLGFSTAGSSLILADGSDSCVCFDSEGFFYADRKRTQA
;
A
#
# COMPACT_ATOMS: atom_id res chain seq x y z
N SER A 1 -7.59 29.72 12.34
CA SER A 1 -7.86 28.39 12.95
C SER A 1 -7.77 27.33 11.85
N SER A 2 -6.62 26.69 11.71
CA SER A 2 -6.32 25.78 10.58
C SER A 2 -6.68 24.33 10.91
N GLY A 3 -7.86 23.89 10.44
CA GLY A 3 -8.31 22.51 10.53
C GLY A 3 -7.47 21.59 9.64
N ARG A 4 -6.83 20.58 10.22
CA ARG A 4 -6.02 19.58 9.50
C ARG A 4 -6.90 18.40 9.08
N LEU A 5 -7.15 18.20 7.79
CA LEU A 5 -7.67 16.94 7.19
C LEU A 5 -6.57 15.86 7.16
N LYS A 6 -6.75 14.77 7.90
CA LYS A 6 -5.92 13.57 7.95
C LYS A 6 -6.59 12.39 7.26
N ALA A 7 -5.81 11.65 6.53
CA ALA A 7 -6.33 10.57 5.74
C ALA A 7 -5.27 9.56 5.35
N VAL A 8 -5.82 8.39 5.05
CA VAL A 8 -5.17 7.12 4.83
C VAL A 8 -4.53 7.11 3.44
N VAL A 9 -3.31 6.58 3.34
CA VAL A 9 -2.42 6.41 2.17
C VAL A 9 -1.29 5.43 2.65
N GLY A 10 -1.42 4.11 2.85
CA GLY A 10 -1.28 2.91 2.00
C GLY A 10 0.02 2.76 1.19
N ARG A 11 0.39 1.50 1.06
CA ARG A 11 1.74 0.96 0.96
C ARG A 11 2.41 1.22 -0.40
N PHE A 12 3.66 1.67 -0.32
CA PHE A 12 4.62 1.68 -1.42
C PHE A 12 5.18 0.26 -1.59
N LEU A 13 4.80 -0.44 -2.66
CA LEU A 13 5.37 -1.72 -3.05
C LEU A 13 6.71 -1.46 -3.76
N GLY A 14 7.79 -1.58 -2.98
CA GLY A 14 9.14 -1.77 -3.51
C GLY A 14 9.33 -3.20 -3.99
N CYS A 15 10.07 -3.31 -5.09
CA CYS A 15 10.43 -4.50 -5.86
C CYS A 15 10.51 -5.82 -5.09
N SER A 16 9.81 -6.82 -5.64
CA SER A 16 9.99 -8.23 -5.33
C SER A 16 11.30 -8.74 -5.95
N GLU A 17 12.20 -9.26 -5.11
CA GLU A 17 13.09 -10.35 -5.49
C GLU A 17 12.96 -11.50 -4.48
N PRO A 18 13.10 -12.77 -4.92
CA PRO A 18 12.59 -13.92 -4.20
C PRO A 18 13.62 -14.57 -3.28
N SER A 19 13.07 -15.27 -2.29
CA SER A 19 13.57 -16.53 -1.70
C SER A 19 15.03 -16.58 -1.22
N LEU A 20 15.20 -16.67 0.11
CA LEU A 20 15.96 -17.76 0.73
C LEU A 20 15.73 -17.74 2.25
N SER A 21 15.00 -18.74 2.72
CA SER A 21 14.82 -19.06 4.13
C SER A 21 16.16 -19.47 4.76
N PHE A 22 16.68 -18.65 5.67
CA PHE A 22 17.77 -19.04 6.57
C PHE A 22 17.28 -18.94 8.02
N THR A 23 16.95 -20.09 8.60
CA THR A 23 16.66 -20.25 10.02
C THR A 23 17.97 -20.17 10.82
N CYS A 24 18.35 -18.98 11.27
CA CYS A 24 19.50 -18.83 12.17
C CYS A 24 19.06 -19.06 13.62
N ARG A 25 19.29 -20.29 14.12
CA ARG A 25 19.29 -20.63 15.55
C ARG A 25 20.38 -19.83 16.27
N MET A 26 20.01 -18.83 17.07
CA MET A 26 20.91 -18.17 18.01
C MET A 26 21.19 -19.09 19.20
N GLY A 27 22.21 -19.94 19.07
CA GLY A 27 22.79 -20.71 20.15
C GLY A 27 23.91 -19.92 20.83
N THR A 28 23.68 -19.47 22.06
CA THR A 28 24.71 -18.89 22.94
C THR A 28 25.83 -19.89 23.22
N LYS A 29 27.08 -19.57 22.87
CA LYS A 29 28.26 -20.28 23.39
C LYS A 29 29.35 -19.34 23.88
N ARG A 30 29.42 -19.29 25.21
CA ARG A 30 30.60 -19.32 26.09
C ARG A 30 31.98 -19.12 25.44
N LYS A 31 32.63 -18.08 25.94
CA LYS A 31 34.03 -17.68 25.75
C LYS A 31 34.92 -18.47 26.72
N GLN A 32 35.75 -19.40 26.23
CA GLN A 32 36.89 -19.96 26.97
C GLN A 32 38.07 -20.27 26.01
N ASN A 33 39.07 -19.39 26.06
CA ASN A 33 40.52 -19.63 26.18
C ASN A 33 41.19 -20.90 25.58
N LYS A 34 42.22 -20.61 24.74
CA LYS A 34 43.66 -20.92 24.96
C LYS A 34 44.29 -22.18 24.30
N ALA A 35 45.27 -21.84 23.44
CA ALA A 35 46.61 -22.44 23.20
C ALA A 35 46.87 -23.51 22.11
N ALA A 36 47.91 -23.18 21.32
CA ALA A 36 48.96 -24.02 20.69
C ALA A 36 48.55 -24.98 19.56
N ALA A 37 49.37 -25.30 18.54
CA ALA A 37 50.58 -24.74 17.94
C ALA A 37 50.84 -25.56 16.64
N ALA A 38 51.55 -24.93 15.69
CA ALA A 38 52.51 -25.50 14.73
C ALA A 38 52.08 -26.29 13.46
N ALA A 39 52.64 -25.78 12.35
CA ALA A 39 53.35 -26.45 11.25
C ALA A 39 52.59 -26.96 10.01
N GLY A 40 53.00 -26.43 8.83
CA GLY A 40 52.86 -27.09 7.52
C GLY A 40 52.59 -26.18 6.32
N GLU A 41 53.63 -25.55 5.77
CA GLU A 41 53.74 -25.05 4.37
C GLU A 41 53.91 -26.24 3.37
N PRO A 42 54.07 -26.05 2.03
CA PRO A 42 53.49 -25.10 1.06
C PRO A 42 53.03 -25.81 -0.25
N ALA A 43 52.50 -25.08 -1.26
CA ALA A 43 52.88 -25.16 -2.70
C ALA A 43 51.78 -24.77 -3.72
N GLN A 44 52.03 -23.64 -4.40
CA GLN A 44 51.96 -23.32 -5.85
C GLN A 44 51.06 -24.08 -6.85
N LYS A 45 50.31 -23.30 -7.66
CA LYS A 45 50.37 -23.19 -9.16
C LYS A 45 49.16 -22.35 -9.63
N GLU A 46 49.35 -21.12 -10.13
CA GLU A 46 49.75 -20.71 -11.49
C GLU A 46 48.72 -20.91 -12.61
N ALA A 47 48.60 -19.83 -13.40
CA ALA A 47 48.25 -19.73 -14.82
C ALA A 47 46.77 -19.77 -15.23
N LYS A 48 46.28 -19.06 -16.26
CA LYS A 48 46.70 -17.94 -17.15
C LYS A 48 45.59 -17.88 -18.22
N SER A 49 45.57 -16.78 -19.00
CA SER A 49 45.07 -16.71 -20.39
C SER A 49 43.57 -16.51 -20.57
N GLU A 50 43.06 -15.74 -21.53
CA GLU A 50 43.45 -14.59 -22.36
C GLU A 50 42.16 -14.28 -23.16
N GLU A 51 41.97 -13.02 -23.54
CA GLU A 51 41.06 -12.53 -24.60
C GLU A 51 41.36 -13.16 -25.99
N PRO A 52 40.84 -12.70 -27.17
CA PRO A 52 39.78 -11.73 -27.54
C PRO A 52 38.87 -12.24 -28.71
N THR A 53 37.97 -11.39 -29.25
CA THR A 53 38.02 -10.89 -30.67
C THR A 53 36.65 -10.68 -31.36
N LYS A 54 36.41 -9.40 -31.75
CA LYS A 54 35.78 -8.79 -32.95
C LYS A 54 34.85 -9.60 -33.87
N GLN A 55 33.80 -8.94 -34.38
CA GLN A 55 33.67 -8.56 -35.82
C GLN A 55 32.60 -7.49 -36.06
N LYS A 56 32.87 -6.64 -37.08
CA LYS A 56 32.12 -5.48 -37.62
C LYS A 56 31.52 -5.87 -38.99
N LYS A 57 30.69 -4.95 -39.55
CA LYS A 57 30.39 -4.64 -40.99
C LYS A 57 29.26 -5.46 -41.64
N ASP A 58 28.37 -4.94 -42.50
CA ASP A 58 28.26 -3.76 -43.41
C ASP A 58 26.76 -3.27 -43.41
N GLU A 59 26.31 -2.02 -43.61
CA GLU A 59 26.51 -0.95 -44.62
C GLU A 59 25.79 -1.19 -45.97
N ALA A 60 24.62 -0.55 -46.20
CA ALA A 60 24.14 0.00 -47.50
C ALA A 60 22.70 0.62 -47.43
N GLU A 61 22.60 1.94 -47.53
CA GLU A 61 21.44 2.79 -47.94
C GLU A 61 21.57 3.15 -49.45
N PRO A 62 20.84 4.13 -50.06
CA PRO A 62 19.39 4.36 -50.25
C PRO A 62 19.01 4.70 -51.74
N GLN A 63 17.72 4.91 -52.06
CA GLN A 63 17.18 5.78 -53.16
C GLN A 63 15.63 5.80 -53.09
N GLU A 64 15.00 6.81 -52.47
CA GLU A 64 14.42 8.07 -53.01
C GLU A 64 13.21 7.94 -53.99
N GLU A 65 11.98 8.02 -53.43
CA GLU A 65 10.90 9.06 -53.60
C GLU A 65 10.67 9.83 -54.94
N PRO A 66 9.50 10.51 -55.19
CA PRO A 66 8.50 11.03 -54.23
C PRO A 66 6.98 11.02 -54.61
N ALA A 67 6.18 11.28 -53.55
CA ALA A 67 4.98 12.14 -53.41
C ALA A 67 3.60 11.77 -54.00
N ALA A 68 2.62 11.54 -53.11
CA ALA A 68 1.58 12.55 -52.80
C ALA A 68 0.55 12.09 -51.73
N ALA A 69 0.55 12.79 -50.59
CA ALA A 69 -0.63 13.16 -49.77
C ALA A 69 -1.43 12.07 -49.00
N THR A 70 -0.86 11.60 -47.89
CA THR A 70 -1.61 11.19 -46.68
C THR A 70 -0.78 11.47 -45.43
N GLU A 71 -0.49 12.76 -45.18
CA GLU A 71 0.18 13.25 -43.97
C GLU A 71 -0.72 14.29 -43.30
N ALA A 72 -1.66 13.84 -42.46
CA ALA A 72 -2.37 14.68 -41.48
C ALA A 72 -3.31 13.81 -40.61
N ALA A 73 -2.76 12.99 -39.71
CA ALA A 73 -3.47 12.47 -38.53
C ALA A 73 -2.59 11.63 -37.58
N GLU A 74 -1.27 11.50 -37.81
CA GLU A 74 -0.32 11.05 -36.78
C GLU A 74 0.10 12.27 -35.94
N GLU A 75 -0.86 12.91 -35.26
CA GLU A 75 -0.51 13.58 -34.02
C GLU A 75 -0.17 12.45 -33.04
N GLU A 76 1.13 12.14 -32.97
CA GLU A 76 1.72 11.46 -31.83
C GLU A 76 1.03 11.97 -30.56
N VAL A 77 0.22 11.10 -29.96
CA VAL A 77 -0.36 11.33 -28.65
C VAL A 77 0.82 11.42 -27.70
N GLN A 78 1.40 12.61 -27.58
CA GLN A 78 2.34 12.94 -26.52
C GLN A 78 1.59 12.71 -25.22
N GLU A 79 1.81 11.54 -24.61
CA GLU A 79 1.41 11.25 -23.24
C GLU A 79 2.06 12.31 -22.35
N LYS A 80 1.34 13.41 -22.11
CA LYS A 80 1.79 14.60 -21.36
C LYS A 80 1.87 14.35 -19.85
N GLU A 81 2.10 13.12 -19.43
CA GLU A 81 2.41 12.79 -18.04
C GLU A 81 3.90 13.00 -17.80
N GLN A 82 4.32 14.26 -17.70
CA GLN A 82 5.67 14.55 -17.19
C GLN A 82 5.77 14.08 -15.73
N ASP A 83 6.72 13.18 -15.47
CA ASP A 83 7.04 12.69 -14.14
C ASP A 83 7.34 13.86 -13.17
N ASP A 84 6.92 13.73 -11.92
CA ASP A 84 7.10 14.82 -10.96
C ASP A 84 8.58 15.00 -10.62
N LYS A 85 8.92 16.20 -10.13
CA LYS A 85 10.24 16.42 -9.54
C LYS A 85 10.44 15.43 -8.39
N LYS A 86 11.61 14.80 -8.36
CA LYS A 86 12.00 13.87 -7.29
C LYS A 86 11.72 14.49 -5.91
N ASP A 87 10.91 13.80 -5.10
CA ASP A 87 10.56 14.27 -3.77
C ASP A 87 11.78 14.19 -2.85
N THR A 88 12.12 15.31 -2.21
CA THR A 88 13.24 15.43 -1.26
C THR A 88 12.77 15.42 0.20
N ARG A 89 11.47 15.22 0.44
CA ARG A 89 10.89 15.19 1.79
C ARG A 89 11.38 13.99 2.57
N LEU A 90 11.46 14.17 3.89
CA LEU A 90 11.85 13.12 4.82
C LEU A 90 10.81 12.00 4.80
N SER A 91 11.28 10.77 4.56
CA SER A 91 10.45 9.58 4.72
C SER A 91 10.10 9.38 6.19
N ILE A 92 8.88 8.89 6.44
CA ILE A 92 8.40 8.62 7.78
C ILE A 92 9.12 7.37 8.30
N LYS A 93 9.88 7.52 9.38
CA LYS A 93 10.62 6.41 10.03
C LYS A 93 9.79 5.69 11.08
N GLU A 94 8.78 6.36 11.62
CA GLU A 94 7.92 5.80 12.65
C GLU A 94 6.91 4.81 12.04
N PRO A 95 6.62 3.70 12.72
CA PRO A 95 5.61 2.76 12.25
C PRO A 95 4.23 3.43 12.24
N ILE A 96 3.51 3.29 11.14
CA ILE A 96 2.12 3.74 11.03
C ILE A 96 1.28 2.82 11.90
N CYS A 97 0.55 3.39 12.85
CA CYS A 97 -0.30 2.64 13.77
C CYS A 97 -1.66 3.34 13.94
N PHE A 98 -2.64 2.61 14.47
CA PHE A 98 -3.91 3.17 14.90
C PHE A 98 -3.86 3.35 16.41
N HIS A 99 -4.14 4.57 16.87
CA HIS A 99 -4.20 4.83 18.29
C HIS A 99 -5.57 4.50 18.84
N ASN A 100 -5.64 3.90 20.03
CA ASN A 100 -6.91 3.53 20.67
C ASN A 100 -7.84 4.72 20.93
N PHE A 101 -7.30 5.95 21.03
CA PHE A 101 -8.10 7.17 21.19
C PHE A 101 -8.75 7.66 19.89
N GLU A 102 -8.27 7.19 18.74
CA GLU A 102 -8.77 7.50 17.40
C GLU A 102 -9.54 6.32 16.77
N THR A 103 -10.00 5.38 17.61
CA THR A 103 -10.78 4.21 17.19
C THR A 103 -12.09 4.16 17.96
N THR A 104 -13.16 3.70 17.31
CA THR A 104 -14.43 3.42 17.99
C THR A 104 -14.32 2.19 18.90
N LEU A 105 -15.20 2.09 19.89
CA LEU A 105 -15.16 1.02 20.91
C LEU A 105 -15.32 -0.39 20.33
N ASN A 106 -15.98 -0.52 19.18
CA ASN A 106 -16.20 -1.79 18.48
C ASN A 106 -15.06 -2.19 17.54
N VAL A 107 -13.93 -1.47 17.53
CA VAL A 107 -12.73 -1.82 16.75
C VAL A 107 -11.76 -2.62 17.61
N VAL A 108 -11.35 -3.78 17.10
CA VAL A 108 -10.29 -4.60 17.70
C VAL A 108 -9.07 -4.57 16.77
N PRO A 109 -7.94 -3.97 17.19
CA PRO A 109 -6.70 -4.05 16.45
C PRO A 109 -6.09 -5.46 16.59
N VAL A 110 -5.80 -6.08 15.46
CA VAL A 110 -5.19 -7.41 15.34
C VAL A 110 -3.79 -7.28 14.73
N ASN A 111 -2.91 -8.25 14.99
CA ASN A 111 -1.54 -8.30 14.46
C ASN A 111 -0.71 -7.03 14.73
N GLY A 112 -0.75 -6.55 15.98
CA GLY A 112 0.01 -5.36 16.40
C GLY A 112 -0.52 -4.05 15.82
N GLY A 113 -1.79 -4.00 15.42
CA GLY A 113 -2.43 -2.79 14.89
C GLY A 113 -2.33 -2.62 13.37
N ASN A 114 -1.86 -3.64 12.65
CA ASN A 114 -1.81 -3.60 11.17
C ASN A 114 -3.14 -3.99 10.52
N VAL A 115 -3.96 -4.76 11.23
CA VAL A 115 -5.28 -5.21 10.76
C VAL A 115 -6.32 -4.72 11.75
N LEU A 116 -7.41 -4.15 11.24
CA LEU A 116 -8.54 -3.72 12.04
C LEU A 116 -9.72 -4.64 11.77
N MET A 117 -10.36 -5.10 12.83
CA MET A 117 -11.59 -5.90 12.76
C MET A 117 -12.69 -5.22 13.57
N ALA A 118 -13.91 -5.22 13.03
CA ALA A 118 -15.09 -4.81 13.77
C ALA A 118 -15.60 -5.99 14.61
N LEU A 119 -15.97 -5.73 15.87
CA LEU A 119 -16.64 -6.71 16.71
C LEU A 119 -18.03 -7.02 16.15
N SER A 120 -18.28 -8.30 15.87
CA SER A 120 -19.56 -8.80 15.39
C SER A 120 -20.48 -9.30 16.51
N ASP A 121 -20.00 -9.41 17.74
CA ASP A 121 -20.77 -9.98 18.85
C ASP A 121 -21.73 -8.96 19.50
N GLY A 122 -22.79 -9.46 20.14
CA GLY A 122 -23.67 -8.67 21.01
C GLY A 122 -24.42 -7.53 20.32
N GLY A 123 -24.72 -7.64 19.02
CA GLY A 123 -25.37 -6.58 18.25
C GLY A 123 -24.46 -5.43 17.81
N MET A 124 -23.15 -5.50 18.13
CA MET A 124 -22.17 -4.51 17.67
C MET A 124 -21.98 -4.50 16.15
N GLN A 125 -22.44 -5.56 15.46
CA GLN A 125 -22.49 -5.66 14.00
C GLN A 125 -23.34 -4.56 13.32
N PHE A 126 -24.28 -3.93 14.04
CA PHE A 126 -25.09 -2.83 13.53
C PHE A 126 -24.44 -1.46 13.72
N LEU A 127 -23.31 -1.40 14.44
CA LEU A 127 -22.57 -0.17 14.68
C LEU A 127 -21.48 0.01 13.63
N ILE A 128 -21.24 1.26 13.22
CA ILE A 128 -20.15 1.59 12.30
C ILE A 128 -18.85 1.61 13.09
N ALA A 129 -17.90 0.78 12.68
CA ALA A 129 -16.53 0.80 13.18
C ALA A 129 -15.72 1.86 12.42
N GLY A 130 -15.04 2.74 13.16
CA GLY A 130 -14.24 3.83 12.60
C GLY A 130 -12.87 3.90 13.24
N ALA A 131 -11.85 4.17 12.42
CA ALA A 131 -10.47 4.31 12.88
C ALA A 131 -9.74 5.37 12.07
N ARG A 132 -8.89 6.16 12.72
CA ARG A 132 -8.00 7.13 12.07
C ARG A 132 -6.54 6.76 12.32
N ALA A 133 -5.73 6.83 11.26
CA ALA A 133 -4.31 6.55 11.34
C ALA A 133 -3.56 7.62 12.16
N SER A 134 -2.44 7.24 12.78
CA SER A 134 -1.57 8.16 13.53
C SER A 134 -1.04 9.29 12.64
N VAL A 135 -0.68 8.96 11.40
CA VAL A 135 -0.11 9.87 10.41
C VAL A 135 -1.18 10.72 9.73
N GLY A 136 -0.83 11.96 9.40
CA GLY A 136 -1.68 12.90 8.70
C GLY A 136 -1.03 13.48 7.46
N VAL A 137 -1.84 13.77 6.45
CA VAL A 137 -1.43 14.48 5.24
C VAL A 137 -1.52 15.99 5.46
N LYS A 138 -0.52 16.74 4.98
CA LYS A 138 -0.53 18.22 5.01
C LYS A 138 -0.60 18.82 3.61
N SER A 139 0.29 18.39 2.73
CA SER A 139 0.43 18.94 1.38
C SER A 139 1.16 17.95 0.48
N GLY A 140 0.75 17.82 -0.77
CA GLY A 140 1.39 16.93 -1.76
C GLY A 140 0.48 15.80 -2.21
N ARG A 141 1.04 14.91 -3.02
CA ARG A 141 0.35 13.76 -3.58
C ARG A 141 0.69 12.52 -2.76
N TYR A 142 -0.34 11.80 -2.35
CA TYR A 142 -0.23 10.63 -1.50
C TYR A 142 -1.22 9.59 -2.03
N PHE A 143 -0.79 8.34 -2.20
CA PHE A 143 -1.65 7.20 -2.55
C PHE A 143 -1.68 6.10 -1.46
N TYR A 144 -2.85 5.51 -1.18
CA TYR A 144 -2.97 4.29 -0.38
C TYR A 144 -3.39 3.13 -1.22
N GLU A 145 -2.87 1.96 -0.82
CA GLU A 145 -3.66 0.74 -0.76
C GLU A 145 -4.27 0.47 0.62
N VAL A 146 -5.51 -0.03 0.61
CA VAL A 146 -6.11 -0.77 1.71
C VAL A 146 -6.45 -2.15 1.19
N ARG A 147 -6.01 -3.18 1.91
CA ARG A 147 -6.34 -4.57 1.59
C ARG A 147 -7.45 -5.04 2.50
N VAL A 148 -8.59 -5.38 1.92
CA VAL A 148 -9.67 -6.08 2.63
C VAL A 148 -9.22 -7.53 2.80
N VAL A 149 -8.99 -7.94 4.04
CA VAL A 149 -8.52 -9.31 4.35
C VAL A 149 -9.69 -10.28 4.35
N GLU A 150 -10.79 -9.89 4.98
CA GLU A 150 -11.97 -10.73 5.17
C GLU A 150 -13.23 -9.87 5.14
N ALA A 151 -14.29 -10.39 4.51
CA ALA A 151 -15.63 -9.81 4.50
C ALA A 151 -16.61 -10.87 5.06
N ILE A 152 -16.84 -10.82 6.37
CA ILE A 152 -17.73 -11.74 7.08
C ILE A 152 -19.16 -11.22 6.94
N THR A 153 -20.00 -11.87 6.15
CA THR A 153 -21.44 -11.53 6.19
C THR A 153 -22.00 -12.08 7.50
N PRO A 154 -22.41 -11.25 8.47
CA PRO A 154 -22.99 -11.74 9.71
C PRO A 154 -24.39 -12.28 9.36
N SER A 155 -24.47 -13.55 9.01
CA SER A 155 -25.75 -14.24 8.93
C SER A 155 -26.21 -14.50 10.35
N GLU A 156 -27.02 -13.60 10.91
CA GLU A 156 -27.83 -13.96 12.08
C GLU A 156 -28.62 -15.21 11.74
N GLY A 157 -28.51 -16.24 12.59
CA GLY A 157 -29.19 -17.52 12.40
C GLY A 157 -30.65 -17.28 12.04
N ARG A 158 -31.05 -17.78 10.88
CA ARG A 158 -32.42 -17.71 10.34
C ARG A 158 -33.42 -18.12 11.43
N SER A 159 -34.00 -17.15 12.13
CA SER A 159 -35.31 -17.36 12.72
C SER A 159 -36.33 -17.33 11.59
N THR A 160 -37.23 -18.28 11.64
CA THR A 160 -38.12 -18.76 10.59
C THR A 160 -39.28 -17.80 10.31
N GLY A 161 -39.01 -16.50 10.13
CA GLY A 161 -40.03 -15.46 9.94
C GLY A 161 -39.91 -14.80 8.58
N LYS A 162 -41.02 -14.75 7.82
CA LYS A 162 -41.16 -14.14 6.48
C LYS A 162 -41.07 -12.59 6.49
N GLY A 163 -40.16 -12.02 7.25
CA GLY A 163 -39.80 -10.60 7.17
C GLY A 163 -38.51 -10.45 6.39
N ARG A 164 -38.48 -9.63 5.34
CA ARG A 164 -37.22 -9.22 4.70
C ARG A 164 -36.44 -8.39 5.72
N VAL A 165 -35.64 -9.04 6.56
CA VAL A 165 -34.67 -8.36 7.41
C VAL A 165 -33.66 -7.72 6.46
N PRO A 166 -33.34 -6.41 6.60
CA PRO A 166 -32.34 -5.77 5.78
C PRO A 166 -31.02 -6.54 5.92
N MET A 167 -30.58 -7.15 4.84
CA MET A 167 -29.36 -7.95 4.82
C MET A 167 -28.18 -7.02 5.15
N PRO A 168 -27.49 -7.20 6.28
CA PRO A 168 -26.39 -6.33 6.66
C PRO A 168 -25.27 -6.51 5.63
N ARG A 169 -25.06 -5.47 4.82
CA ARG A 169 -23.89 -5.39 3.94
C ARG A 169 -22.76 -4.85 4.79
N GLN A 170 -21.70 -5.63 4.97
CA GLN A 170 -20.45 -5.08 5.49
C GLN A 170 -19.92 -4.09 4.45
N LEU A 171 -20.13 -2.81 4.73
CA LEU A 171 -19.68 -1.70 3.91
C LEU A 171 -18.36 -1.18 4.48
N VAL A 172 -17.34 -1.15 3.63
CA VAL A 172 -16.05 -0.57 3.99
C VAL A 172 -15.97 0.81 3.38
N ARG A 173 -15.81 1.83 4.24
CA ARG A 173 -15.62 3.22 3.82
C ARG A 173 -14.17 3.63 4.03
N LEU A 174 -13.54 4.13 2.98
CA LEU A 174 -12.15 4.57 2.97
C LEU A 174 -12.10 6.05 2.64
N GLY A 175 -11.36 6.85 3.41
CA GLY A 175 -11.41 8.28 3.23
C GLY A 175 -10.43 9.13 4.03
N PHE A 176 -10.69 10.43 3.90
CA PHE A 176 -9.96 11.55 4.46
C PHE A 176 -10.87 12.26 5.47
N SER A 177 -10.35 12.69 6.62
CA SER A 177 -11.14 13.30 7.71
C SER A 177 -10.31 14.29 8.54
N THR A 178 -10.83 15.43 8.98
CA THR A 178 -10.05 16.31 9.88
C THR A 178 -9.74 15.70 11.23
N ALA A 179 -8.62 16.10 11.85
CA ALA A 179 -8.29 15.71 13.22
C ALA A 179 -9.40 16.07 14.23
N GLY A 180 -10.21 17.10 13.92
CA GLY A 180 -11.36 17.50 14.74
C GLY A 180 -12.71 16.96 14.26
N SER A 181 -12.77 16.17 13.18
CA SER A 181 -14.02 15.57 12.72
C SER A 181 -14.38 14.33 13.51
N SER A 182 -15.62 13.88 13.37
CA SER A 182 -16.03 12.55 13.81
C SER A 182 -15.17 11.45 13.16
N LEU A 183 -15.05 10.33 13.88
CA LEU A 183 -14.37 9.11 13.40
C LEU A 183 -15.20 8.37 12.36
N ILE A 184 -16.50 8.65 12.30
CA ILE A 184 -17.44 8.04 11.37
C ILE A 184 -17.43 8.85 10.07
N LEU A 185 -17.06 8.19 8.98
CA LEU A 185 -17.10 8.77 7.65
C LEU A 185 -18.53 8.83 7.12
N ALA A 186 -18.83 9.88 6.35
CA ALA A 186 -20.16 10.19 5.80
C ALA A 186 -21.24 10.52 6.85
N ASP A 187 -20.86 11.11 7.98
CA ASP A 187 -21.77 11.66 9.01
C ASP A 187 -22.47 12.98 8.58
N GLY A 188 -22.46 13.29 7.28
CA GLY A 188 -23.01 14.55 6.76
C GLY A 188 -22.21 15.79 7.17
N SER A 189 -20.99 15.64 7.68
CA SER A 189 -20.08 16.77 7.92
C SER A 189 -19.20 17.05 6.70
N ASP A 190 -18.89 18.33 6.46
CA ASP A 190 -18.06 18.78 5.33
C ASP A 190 -16.55 18.55 5.59
N SER A 191 -16.22 17.90 6.70
CA SER A 191 -14.86 17.71 7.19
C SER A 191 -14.26 16.35 6.82
N CYS A 192 -14.99 15.56 6.02
CA CYS A 192 -14.58 14.25 5.56
C CYS A 192 -14.97 14.01 4.10
N VAL A 193 -14.18 13.16 3.44
CA VAL A 193 -14.39 12.69 2.07
C VAL A 193 -14.15 11.19 2.07
N CYS A 194 -15.05 10.37 1.55
CA CYS A 194 -14.85 8.93 1.54
C CYS A 194 -15.48 8.22 0.34
N PHE A 195 -14.93 7.05 0.04
CA PHE A 195 -15.44 6.09 -0.93
C PHE A 195 -15.92 4.85 -0.19
N ASP A 196 -17.06 4.32 -0.59
CA ASP A 196 -17.55 3.03 -0.12
C ASP A 196 -17.16 1.91 -1.09
N SER A 197 -17.06 0.70 -0.56
CA SER A 197 -16.91 -0.56 -1.28
C SER A 197 -17.92 -0.78 -2.42
N GLU A 198 -19.08 -0.12 -2.39
CA GLU A 198 -20.09 -0.14 -3.46
C GLU A 198 -19.85 0.90 -4.57
N GLY A 199 -18.75 1.66 -4.54
CA GLY A 199 -18.43 2.67 -5.55
C GLY A 199 -19.11 4.04 -5.33
N PHE A 200 -19.67 4.27 -4.14
CA PHE A 200 -20.23 5.57 -3.79
C PHE A 200 -19.17 6.51 -3.22
N PHE A 201 -19.15 7.73 -3.74
CA PHE A 201 -18.36 8.84 -3.26
C PHE A 201 -19.21 9.78 -2.38
N TYR A 202 -18.65 10.17 -1.24
CA TYR A 202 -19.26 11.10 -0.29
C TYR A 202 -18.37 12.33 -0.11
N ALA A 203 -18.92 13.50 -0.43
CA ALA A 203 -18.32 14.81 -0.19
C ALA A 203 -19.45 15.86 -0.07
N ASP A 204 -19.24 16.91 0.72
CA ASP A 204 -20.19 18.04 0.85
C ASP A 204 -21.64 17.61 1.13
N ARG A 205 -21.81 16.58 1.96
CA ARG A 205 -23.12 15.96 2.33
C ARG A 205 -23.89 15.37 1.15
N LYS A 206 -23.24 15.21 0.01
CA LYS A 206 -23.80 14.60 -1.19
C LYS A 206 -23.18 13.22 -1.38
N ARG A 207 -24.03 12.30 -1.85
CA ARG A 207 -23.64 10.97 -2.28
C ARG A 207 -23.73 10.93 -3.79
N THR A 208 -22.62 10.63 -4.44
CA THR A 208 -22.52 10.48 -5.90
C THR A 208 -21.99 9.09 -6.20
N GLN A 209 -22.48 8.46 -7.28
CA GLN A 209 -21.92 7.20 -7.77
C GLN A 209 -20.76 7.55 -8.71
N ALA A 210 -19.58 6.99 -8.44
CA ALA A 210 -18.42 7.13 -9.31
C ALA A 210 -18.52 6.22 -10.54
#